data_AF-A0A9D1RDF4-F1
#
_entry.id   AF-A0A9D1RDF4-F1
#
_cell.length_a   1.000
_cell.length_b   1.000
_cell.length_c   1.000
_cell.angle_alpha   90.00
_cell.angle_beta   90.00
_cell.angle_gamma   90.00
#
_symmetry.space_group_name_H-M   'P 1'
#
loop_
_entity.id
_entity.type
_entity.pdbx_description
1 polymer ?
#
loop_
_entity_poly.entity_id
_entity_poly.type
_entity_poly.pdbx_seq_one_letter_code
_entity_poly.pdbx_strand_id
1 'polypeptide(L)'
;MKKRLAVLTALLFLLTTAVLPYGITASAASYFPTTPIEYDGLYLALFSQLDLTTGTSDFFHGDNWKYYYRCSFTPQYSAEYTVTVSSRKKMKTELYDAQDNLLSASYAPAEINEDLRYIYSHTAYLEKGVTYYYEFAYTNGYYDSSGPFSVWMTSTPSDAVPNSDYLHLYVKGSKNAGVYELSSYSPQQLLQDLSLRVVYADGKLYEWIGKNSSIASLNGCDIILDLSDCAATVGTHMVTAHYMGHPVQAKFEIVNCIHEYEAHVQRPTWLEPGSTVYTCTKCSESITGDFVCSESERQADFFSAFGASKTESAYDPVYDLNADGYINSRDYVEINTMINEAQTEMLAAFNKKAGSAQYDSLYDLNADGVINSRDVVLLYAAKPVPEN
;
A
#
# COMPACT_ATOMS: atom_id res chain seq x y z
N MET A 1 46.84 -34.93 10.04
CA MET A 1 47.13 -33.96 8.95
C MET A 1 45.83 -33.68 8.20
N LYS A 2 44.93 -32.85 8.71
CA LYS A 2 44.69 -31.46 8.27
C LYS A 2 44.97 -31.23 6.78
N LYS A 3 43.93 -31.29 5.95
CA LYS A 3 43.72 -30.33 4.86
C LYS A 3 42.31 -29.76 4.99
N ARG A 4 42.27 -28.58 5.59
CA ARG A 4 41.14 -27.65 5.56
C ARG A 4 41.11 -27.05 4.15
N LEU A 5 39.95 -27.07 3.50
CA LEU A 5 39.59 -26.04 2.53
C LEU A 5 38.30 -25.41 3.04
N ALA A 6 38.47 -24.41 3.90
CA ALA A 6 37.48 -23.38 4.11
C ALA A 6 37.68 -22.31 3.03
N VAL A 7 36.73 -21.37 2.96
CA VAL A 7 36.76 -20.06 2.25
C VAL A 7 36.09 -20.14 0.86
N LEU A 8 35.04 -19.38 0.51
CA LEU A 8 34.68 -18.01 0.89
C LEU A 8 33.15 -17.76 0.72
N THR A 9 32.47 -17.40 1.81
CA THR A 9 31.23 -16.61 1.78
C THR A 9 31.64 -15.15 1.72
N ALA A 10 31.29 -14.41 0.65
CA ALA A 10 31.28 -12.95 0.69
C ALA A 10 30.31 -12.40 -0.38
N LEU A 11 29.28 -11.73 0.15
CA LEU A 11 28.55 -10.58 -0.37
C LEU A 11 28.84 -10.15 -1.82
N LEU A 12 27.79 -10.17 -2.64
CA LEU A 12 27.46 -9.02 -3.46
C LEU A 12 25.94 -8.87 -3.55
N PHE A 13 25.39 -8.02 -2.69
CA PHE A 13 24.13 -7.33 -2.96
C PHE A 13 24.41 -6.35 -4.10
N LEU A 14 23.75 -6.51 -5.25
CA LEU A 14 23.49 -5.45 -6.21
C LEU A 14 22.24 -5.83 -7.01
N LEU A 15 21.22 -4.97 -6.87
CA LEU A 15 19.97 -4.85 -7.61
C LEU A 15 19.89 -5.66 -8.91
N THR A 16 18.85 -6.48 -9.04
CA THR A 16 17.68 -6.24 -9.92
C THR A 16 16.79 -7.49 -9.90
N THR A 17 15.65 -7.39 -9.24
CA THR A 17 14.30 -7.66 -9.76
C THR A 17 13.36 -7.73 -8.57
N ALA A 18 12.60 -6.65 -8.40
CA ALA A 18 11.35 -6.67 -7.69
C ALA A 18 10.35 -7.52 -8.49
N VAL A 19 10.33 -8.83 -8.28
CA VAL A 19 9.20 -9.75 -8.48
C VAL A 19 9.57 -11.03 -7.72
N LEU A 20 8.88 -11.37 -6.63
CA LEU A 20 8.75 -12.77 -6.25
C LEU A 20 7.26 -13.05 -6.05
N PRO A 21 6.61 -13.49 -7.13
CA PRO A 21 5.97 -14.79 -7.06
C PRO A 21 6.44 -15.59 -8.27
N TYR A 22 7.61 -16.22 -8.19
CA TYR A 22 7.94 -17.41 -8.99
C TYR A 22 9.07 -18.17 -8.27
N GLY A 23 8.87 -19.47 -8.10
CA GLY A 23 9.56 -20.34 -7.16
C GLY A 23 11.09 -20.26 -7.17
N ILE A 24 11.67 -20.40 -5.98
CA ILE A 24 13.10 -20.66 -5.83
C ILE A 24 13.36 -22.04 -6.43
N THR A 25 14.20 -22.11 -7.46
CA THR A 25 14.56 -23.34 -8.15
C THR A 25 15.96 -23.77 -7.71
N ALA A 26 16.07 -24.93 -7.08
CA ALA A 26 17.35 -25.58 -6.81
C ALA A 26 17.53 -26.75 -7.79
N SER A 27 18.57 -26.68 -8.63
CA SER A 27 18.94 -27.78 -9.54
C SER A 27 20.17 -28.51 -9.01
N ALA A 28 20.14 -29.85 -9.07
CA ALA A 28 21.31 -30.66 -8.76
C ALA A 28 22.39 -30.45 -9.83
N ALA A 29 23.64 -30.21 -9.41
CA ALA A 29 24.79 -30.38 -10.30
C ALA A 29 24.83 -31.84 -10.75
N SER A 30 25.08 -32.10 -12.03
CA SER A 30 25.15 -33.45 -12.59
C SER A 30 26.25 -34.26 -11.89
N TYR A 31 25.89 -35.04 -10.87
CA TYR A 31 26.79 -35.90 -10.13
C TYR A 31 26.21 -37.32 -10.09
N PHE A 32 27.02 -38.27 -10.55
CA PHE A 32 26.72 -39.70 -10.57
C PHE A 32 26.47 -40.21 -9.12
N PRO A 33 25.32 -40.80 -8.77
CA PRO A 33 24.86 -40.81 -7.38
C PRO A 33 25.14 -42.16 -6.71
N THR A 34 25.95 -42.10 -5.66
CA THR A 34 25.85 -43.04 -4.53
C THR A 34 25.38 -42.34 -3.25
N THR A 35 25.14 -41.03 -3.31
CA THR A 35 24.79 -40.17 -2.17
C THR A 35 23.50 -39.41 -2.44
N PRO A 36 22.62 -39.23 -1.42
CA PRO A 36 21.43 -38.39 -1.50
C PRO A 36 21.75 -36.95 -1.93
N ILE A 37 20.75 -36.25 -2.49
CA ILE A 37 20.86 -34.80 -2.68
C ILE A 37 20.49 -34.15 -1.34
N GLU A 38 21.49 -33.65 -0.63
CA GLU A 38 21.28 -32.88 0.60
C GLU A 38 20.98 -31.42 0.26
N TYR A 39 19.91 -30.88 0.86
CA TYR A 39 19.49 -29.51 0.68
C TYR A 39 19.05 -28.88 2.00
N ASP A 40 19.84 -27.92 2.50
CA ASP A 40 19.58 -27.28 3.79
C ASP A 40 18.61 -26.08 3.72
N GLY A 41 18.01 -25.83 2.55
CA GLY A 41 17.16 -24.66 2.31
C GLY A 41 15.67 -24.88 2.54
N LEU A 42 15.24 -25.94 3.22
CA LEU A 42 13.81 -26.26 3.34
C LEU A 42 13.00 -25.16 4.04
N TYR A 43 13.64 -24.37 4.92
CA TYR A 43 13.03 -23.21 5.56
C TYR A 43 12.51 -22.18 4.54
N LEU A 44 13.05 -22.14 3.32
CA LEU A 44 12.57 -21.29 2.21
C LEU A 44 11.23 -21.74 1.63
N ALA A 45 10.71 -22.89 2.06
CA ALA A 45 9.36 -23.36 1.76
C ALA A 45 8.35 -22.94 2.86
N LEU A 46 8.78 -22.33 3.97
CA LEU A 46 7.86 -21.91 5.03
C LEU A 46 7.05 -20.69 4.59
N PHE A 47 5.73 -20.86 4.48
CA PHE A 47 4.77 -19.90 3.92
C PHE A 47 5.07 -19.47 2.47
N SER A 48 5.81 -20.30 1.73
CA SER A 48 6.24 -20.06 0.36
C SER A 48 6.39 -21.37 -0.42
N GLN A 49 6.34 -21.30 -1.75
CA GLN A 49 6.59 -22.47 -2.59
C GLN A 49 8.08 -22.57 -2.96
N LEU A 50 8.64 -23.76 -2.78
CA LEU A 50 9.96 -24.17 -3.21
C LEU A 50 9.84 -25.23 -4.30
N ASP A 51 10.47 -25.00 -5.46
CA ASP A 51 10.47 -25.96 -6.55
C ASP A 51 11.80 -26.73 -6.58
N LEU A 52 11.69 -28.06 -6.49
CA LEU A 52 12.81 -29.00 -6.43
C LEU A 52 12.78 -29.93 -7.64
N THR A 53 13.94 -30.47 -8.02
CA THR A 53 14.03 -31.42 -9.14
C THR A 53 15.05 -32.49 -8.85
N THR A 54 14.60 -33.74 -8.69
CA THR A 54 15.55 -34.85 -8.53
C THR A 54 16.33 -35.02 -9.85
N GLY A 55 17.63 -35.34 -9.77
CA GLY A 55 18.53 -35.36 -10.93
C GLY A 55 18.14 -36.32 -12.07
N THR A 56 18.96 -36.42 -13.11
CA THR A 56 18.69 -37.29 -14.27
C THR A 56 18.84 -38.78 -13.93
N SER A 57 17.93 -39.60 -14.46
CA SER A 57 17.92 -41.07 -14.40
C SER A 57 19.18 -41.70 -14.99
N ASP A 58 19.70 -42.78 -14.38
CA ASP A 58 20.69 -43.66 -15.01
C ASP A 58 20.12 -45.09 -15.14
N PHE A 59 19.80 -45.46 -16.39
CA PHE A 59 19.00 -46.63 -16.79
C PHE A 59 19.57 -48.00 -16.37
N PHE A 60 20.78 -48.03 -15.80
CA PHE A 60 21.56 -49.25 -15.59
C PHE A 60 21.63 -49.73 -14.13
N HIS A 61 21.00 -49.05 -13.17
CA HIS A 61 21.10 -49.43 -11.76
C HIS A 61 19.72 -49.55 -11.08
N GLY A 62 19.34 -50.80 -10.79
CA GLY A 62 18.08 -51.16 -10.13
C GLY A 62 17.87 -50.56 -8.73
N ASP A 63 16.62 -50.72 -8.27
CA ASP A 63 15.93 -50.03 -7.17
C ASP A 63 16.88 -49.54 -6.10
N ASN A 64 17.04 -48.24 -6.08
CA ASN A 64 17.73 -47.59 -5.01
C ASN A 64 17.01 -46.30 -4.69
N TRP A 65 16.89 -46.06 -3.39
CA TRP A 65 16.73 -44.75 -2.79
C TRP A 65 17.96 -43.86 -3.06
N LYS A 66 18.51 -43.88 -4.29
CA LYS A 66 19.66 -43.09 -4.71
C LYS A 66 19.26 -41.68 -5.15
N TYR A 67 17.96 -41.40 -5.24
CA TYR A 67 17.40 -40.18 -5.82
C TYR A 67 16.33 -39.54 -4.94
N TYR A 68 16.58 -39.43 -3.63
CA TYR A 68 15.76 -38.63 -2.73
C TYR A 68 16.42 -37.28 -2.42
N TYR A 69 15.58 -36.28 -2.15
CA TYR A 69 16.02 -35.07 -1.47
C TYR A 69 16.00 -35.33 0.01
N ARG A 70 17.14 -35.11 0.66
CA ARG A 70 17.22 -35.04 2.11
C ARG A 70 17.35 -33.59 2.51
N CYS A 71 16.33 -33.08 3.17
CA CYS A 71 16.23 -31.68 3.51
C CYS A 71 16.26 -31.49 5.01
N SER A 72 17.24 -30.74 5.51
CA SER A 72 17.28 -30.39 6.94
C SER A 72 16.32 -29.24 7.23
N PHE A 73 15.67 -29.30 8.39
CA PHE A 73 14.83 -28.22 8.90
C PHE A 73 14.99 -28.11 10.41
N THR A 74 15.30 -26.89 10.87
CA THR A 74 15.40 -26.57 12.30
C THR A 74 14.38 -25.49 12.62
N PRO A 75 13.27 -25.80 13.31
CA PRO A 75 12.24 -24.84 13.65
C PRO A 75 12.79 -23.71 14.53
N GLN A 76 12.44 -22.47 14.22
CA GLN A 76 12.76 -21.31 15.05
C GLN A 76 11.80 -21.13 16.24
N TYR A 77 10.67 -21.84 16.21
CA TYR A 77 9.64 -21.91 17.24
C TYR A 77 9.01 -23.31 17.23
N SER A 78 8.45 -23.75 18.35
CA SER A 78 7.73 -25.02 18.41
C SER A 78 6.30 -24.83 17.91
N ALA A 79 5.86 -25.71 17.01
CA ALA A 79 4.52 -25.71 16.43
C ALA A 79 4.26 -27.05 15.71
N GLU A 80 3.01 -27.29 15.32
CA GLU A 80 2.71 -28.25 14.27
C GLU A 80 3.07 -27.64 12.91
N TYR A 81 3.93 -28.33 12.17
CA TYR A 81 4.33 -27.96 10.82
C TYR A 81 3.69 -28.91 9.82
N THR A 82 3.14 -28.37 8.74
CA THR A 82 2.56 -29.12 7.65
C THR A 82 3.40 -28.92 6.39
N VAL A 83 4.03 -29.97 5.90
CA VAL A 83 4.74 -30.00 4.62
C VAL A 83 3.82 -30.56 3.57
N THR A 84 3.58 -29.81 2.50
CA THR A 84 2.75 -30.23 1.37
C THR A 84 3.61 -30.41 0.14
N VAL A 85 3.39 -31.51 -0.56
CA VAL A 85 4.10 -31.88 -1.78
C VAL A 85 3.12 -31.94 -2.94
N SER A 86 3.53 -31.39 -4.07
CA SER A 86 2.77 -31.44 -5.32
C SER A 86 3.65 -31.92 -6.45
N SER A 87 3.29 -33.00 -7.14
CA SER A 87 4.06 -33.49 -8.28
C SER A 87 3.21 -34.29 -9.28
N ARG A 88 3.74 -34.57 -10.47
CA ARG A 88 3.04 -35.33 -11.52
C ARG A 88 3.16 -36.85 -11.39
N LYS A 89 4.01 -37.34 -10.49
CA LYS A 89 4.25 -38.79 -10.27
C LYS A 89 4.02 -39.09 -8.79
N LYS A 90 3.69 -40.33 -8.42
CA LYS A 90 3.48 -40.63 -6.99
C LYS A 90 4.78 -40.46 -6.21
N MET A 91 4.67 -39.85 -5.04
CA MET A 91 5.77 -39.61 -4.12
C MET A 91 5.40 -40.06 -2.72
N LYS A 92 6.41 -40.10 -1.86
CA LYS A 92 6.29 -40.16 -0.41
C LYS A 92 7.17 -39.12 0.24
N THR A 93 6.80 -38.75 1.46
CA THR A 93 7.56 -37.89 2.35
C THR A 93 7.77 -38.64 3.66
N GLU A 94 9.01 -38.70 4.13
CA GLU A 94 9.37 -39.29 5.41
C GLU A 94 10.05 -38.24 6.28
N LEU A 95 9.80 -38.29 7.58
CA LEU A 95 10.38 -37.39 8.58
C LEU A 95 11.25 -38.18 9.54
N TYR A 96 12.49 -37.75 9.70
CA TYR A 96 13.49 -38.35 10.58
C TYR A 96 13.94 -37.36 11.66
N ASP A 97 14.31 -37.89 12.82
CA ASP A 97 15.03 -37.14 13.86
C ASP A 97 16.54 -37.05 13.56
N ALA A 98 17.27 -36.38 14.45
CA ALA A 98 18.73 -36.22 14.34
C ALA A 98 19.54 -37.51 14.56
N GLN A 99 18.90 -38.59 14.99
CA GLN A 99 19.50 -39.91 15.17
C GLN A 99 19.11 -40.88 14.05
N ASP A 100 18.51 -40.37 12.96
CA ASP A 100 18.02 -41.15 11.81
C ASP A 100 16.87 -42.10 12.15
N ASN A 101 16.13 -41.88 13.25
CA ASN A 101 14.91 -42.63 13.50
C ASN A 101 13.76 -42.05 12.68
N LEU A 102 13.05 -42.92 11.96
CA LEU A 102 11.83 -42.56 11.26
C LEU A 102 10.74 -42.20 12.27
N LEU A 103 10.28 -40.94 12.24
CA LEU A 103 9.21 -40.44 13.08
C LEU A 103 7.83 -40.68 12.44
N SER A 104 7.72 -40.42 11.14
CA SER A 104 6.45 -40.57 10.41
C SER A 104 6.65 -40.52 8.89
N ALA A 105 5.65 -40.97 8.15
CA ALA A 105 5.66 -40.99 6.69
C ALA A 105 4.27 -40.65 6.12
N SER A 106 4.24 -39.96 4.99
CA SER A 106 3.05 -39.69 4.18
C SER A 106 3.27 -40.14 2.75
N TYR A 107 2.20 -40.58 2.08
CA TYR A 107 2.24 -41.08 0.72
C TYR A 107 1.26 -40.31 -0.16
N ALA A 108 1.62 -40.16 -1.44
CA ALA A 108 0.72 -39.63 -2.44
C ALA A 108 -0.58 -40.46 -2.50
N PRO A 109 -1.74 -39.81 -2.74
CA PRO A 109 -3.02 -40.48 -2.82
C PRO A 109 -3.09 -41.46 -4.01
N ALA A 110 -4.12 -42.30 -4.01
CA ALA A 110 -4.37 -43.22 -5.11
C ALA A 110 -4.67 -42.47 -6.42
N GLU A 111 -5.48 -41.43 -6.33
CA GLU A 111 -5.99 -40.63 -7.45
C GLU A 111 -5.23 -39.33 -7.62
N ILE A 112 -5.19 -38.85 -8.86
CA ILE A 112 -4.56 -37.59 -9.25
C ILE A 112 -5.63 -36.49 -9.26
N ASN A 113 -5.27 -35.25 -8.92
CA ASN A 113 -6.21 -34.14 -8.96
C ASN A 113 -6.52 -33.72 -10.42
N GLU A 114 -7.44 -32.77 -10.56
CA GLU A 114 -7.89 -32.21 -11.85
C GLU A 114 -6.74 -31.60 -12.66
N ASP A 115 -5.71 -31.06 -12.00
CA ASP A 115 -4.51 -30.47 -12.62
C ASP A 115 -3.45 -31.52 -13.02
N LEU A 116 -3.78 -32.81 -12.95
CA LEU A 116 -2.86 -33.91 -13.19
C LEU A 116 -1.66 -33.89 -12.23
N ARG A 117 -1.90 -33.58 -10.95
CA ARG A 117 -0.92 -33.63 -9.86
C ARG A 117 -1.40 -34.46 -8.68
N TYR A 118 -0.47 -35.18 -8.06
CA TYR A 118 -0.63 -35.74 -6.74
C TYR A 118 -0.28 -34.66 -5.72
N ILE A 119 -1.24 -34.33 -4.85
CA ILE A 119 -1.06 -33.39 -3.76
C ILE A 119 -1.34 -34.13 -2.45
N TYR A 120 -0.42 -34.04 -1.51
CA TYR A 120 -0.55 -34.63 -0.19
C TYR A 120 0.29 -33.86 0.82
N SER A 121 -0.09 -33.99 2.08
CA SER A 121 0.58 -33.30 3.19
C SER A 121 1.04 -34.28 4.25
N HIS A 122 2.10 -33.86 4.94
CA HIS A 122 2.64 -34.49 6.13
C HIS A 122 2.60 -33.44 7.24
N THR A 123 2.08 -33.79 8.42
CA THR A 123 2.00 -32.88 9.56
C THR A 123 2.65 -33.52 10.78
N ALA A 124 3.52 -32.77 11.45
CA ALA A 124 4.17 -33.20 12.67
C ALA A 124 4.43 -32.01 13.60
N TYR A 125 4.35 -32.24 14.91
CA TYR A 125 4.82 -31.29 15.91
C TYR A 125 6.36 -31.32 15.96
N LEU A 126 6.98 -30.16 15.77
CA LEU A 126 8.44 -30.02 15.78
C LEU A 126 8.86 -29.06 16.89
N GLU A 127 9.91 -29.41 17.62
CA GLU A 127 10.43 -28.61 18.72
C GLU A 127 11.42 -27.54 18.23
N LYS A 128 11.33 -26.34 18.82
CA LYS A 128 12.26 -25.24 18.57
C LYS A 128 13.71 -25.69 18.75
N GLY A 129 14.55 -25.43 17.75
CA GLY A 129 15.98 -25.67 17.79
C GLY A 129 16.41 -27.12 17.61
N VAL A 130 15.47 -28.06 17.46
CA VAL A 130 15.77 -29.46 17.12
C VAL A 130 15.81 -29.60 15.60
N THR A 131 16.88 -30.19 15.07
CA THR A 131 17.01 -30.45 13.63
C THR A 131 16.31 -31.74 13.25
N TYR A 132 15.44 -31.65 12.24
CA TYR A 132 14.75 -32.77 11.62
C TYR A 132 15.14 -32.89 10.15
N TYR A 133 14.92 -34.07 9.57
CA TYR A 133 15.22 -34.34 8.16
C TYR A 133 13.99 -34.83 7.43
N TYR A 134 13.59 -34.10 6.40
CA TYR A 134 12.55 -34.52 5.48
C TYR A 134 13.18 -35.23 4.27
N GLU A 135 12.69 -36.42 3.96
CA GLU A 135 13.07 -37.16 2.77
C GLU A 135 11.93 -37.20 1.77
N PHE A 136 12.19 -36.76 0.55
CA PHE A 136 11.21 -36.77 -0.56
C PHE A 136 11.65 -37.75 -1.64
N ALA A 137 10.80 -38.73 -1.94
CA ALA A 137 11.11 -39.77 -2.92
C ALA A 137 9.91 -40.12 -3.80
N TYR A 138 10.14 -40.49 -5.05
CA TYR A 138 9.09 -41.03 -5.93
C TYR A 138 8.82 -42.51 -5.63
N THR A 139 7.56 -42.96 -5.78
CA THR A 139 7.09 -44.29 -5.35
C THR A 139 6.52 -45.17 -6.47
N ASN A 140 6.07 -44.61 -7.60
CA ASN A 140 5.56 -45.40 -8.73
C ASN A 140 6.31 -45.11 -10.03
N GLY A 141 6.88 -46.17 -10.60
CA GLY A 141 7.50 -46.22 -11.92
C GLY A 141 8.63 -47.24 -11.89
N TYR A 142 8.84 -47.94 -13.00
CA TYR A 142 10.10 -48.68 -13.23
C TYR A 142 11.28 -47.80 -12.81
N TYR A 143 12.29 -48.44 -12.21
CA TYR A 143 13.63 -47.92 -11.90
C TYR A 143 13.91 -46.58 -12.59
N ASP A 144 14.11 -45.52 -11.80
CA ASP A 144 14.41 -44.13 -12.22
C ASP A 144 13.25 -43.11 -12.26
N SER A 145 12.37 -43.10 -11.27
CA SER A 145 11.42 -41.99 -11.13
C SER A 145 12.12 -40.75 -10.56
N SER A 146 12.66 -39.91 -11.44
CA SER A 146 13.07 -38.55 -11.13
C SER A 146 12.20 -37.49 -11.81
N GLY A 147 12.31 -36.24 -11.38
CA GLY A 147 11.58 -35.14 -11.97
C GLY A 147 11.34 -33.96 -11.02
N PRO A 148 10.65 -32.92 -11.54
CA PRO A 148 10.30 -31.75 -10.77
C PRO A 148 9.11 -32.01 -9.83
N PHE A 149 9.17 -31.40 -8.66
CA PHE A 149 8.08 -31.35 -7.69
C PHE A 149 8.15 -30.03 -6.91
N SER A 150 7.03 -29.66 -6.31
CA SER A 150 6.91 -28.44 -5.53
C SER A 150 6.64 -28.81 -4.08
N VAL A 151 7.26 -28.08 -3.15
CA VAL A 151 7.06 -28.22 -1.71
C VAL A 151 6.70 -26.86 -1.14
N TRP A 152 5.71 -26.81 -0.25
CA TRP A 152 5.46 -25.66 0.60
C TRP A 152 5.14 -26.13 2.00
N MET A 153 5.49 -25.33 2.98
CA MET A 153 5.30 -25.61 4.39
C MET A 153 4.43 -24.53 5.03
N THR A 154 3.59 -24.93 5.95
CA THR A 154 2.90 -24.02 6.87
C THR A 154 3.16 -24.46 8.30
N SER A 155 2.83 -23.61 9.24
CA SER A 155 2.82 -23.97 10.66
C SER A 155 1.57 -23.44 11.34
N THR A 156 1.22 -24.08 12.44
CA THR A 156 0.28 -23.51 13.39
C THR A 156 0.90 -22.32 14.14
N PRO A 157 0.08 -21.38 14.62
CA PRO A 157 0.59 -20.27 15.41
C PRO A 157 1.24 -20.74 16.71
N SER A 158 2.41 -20.19 17.02
CA SER A 158 3.14 -20.53 18.24
C SER A 158 2.51 -19.90 19.48
N ASP A 159 2.46 -20.65 20.58
CA ASP A 159 2.04 -20.17 21.91
C ASP A 159 2.99 -19.10 22.49
N ALA A 160 4.17 -18.91 21.89
CA ALA A 160 5.10 -17.84 22.26
C ALA A 160 4.48 -16.44 22.06
N VAL A 161 3.56 -16.29 21.11
CA VAL A 161 2.73 -15.10 20.92
C VAL A 161 1.35 -15.40 21.51
N PRO A 162 1.01 -14.88 22.71
CA PRO A 162 -0.17 -15.32 23.46
C PRO A 162 -1.50 -15.01 22.78
N ASN A 163 -1.54 -13.95 21.97
CA ASN A 163 -2.72 -13.50 21.26
C ASN A 163 -2.29 -12.84 19.94
N SER A 164 -2.98 -13.15 18.84
CA SER A 164 -2.77 -12.51 17.54
C SER A 164 -3.00 -10.99 17.59
N ASP A 165 -3.83 -10.50 18.51
CA ASP A 165 -4.02 -9.05 18.74
C ASP A 165 -2.76 -8.35 19.26
N TYR A 166 -1.76 -9.09 19.72
CA TYR A 166 -0.48 -8.55 20.16
C TYR A 166 0.55 -8.46 19.05
N LEU A 167 0.22 -8.91 17.84
CA LEU A 167 1.05 -8.87 16.65
C LEU A 167 0.49 -7.85 15.66
N HIS A 168 1.30 -6.87 15.30
CA HIS A 168 0.88 -5.78 14.42
C HIS A 168 1.95 -5.43 13.41
N LEU A 169 1.55 -5.38 12.14
CA LEU A 169 2.36 -4.87 11.03
C LEU A 169 1.94 -3.44 10.73
N TYR A 170 2.93 -2.59 10.44
CA TYR A 170 2.71 -1.19 10.08
C TYR A 170 3.51 -0.85 8.82
N VAL A 171 2.91 0.00 7.98
CA VAL A 171 3.53 0.64 6.83
C VAL A 171 3.61 2.14 7.14
N LYS A 172 4.82 2.72 7.14
CA LYS A 172 5.04 4.13 7.52
C LYS A 172 4.43 4.48 8.88
N GLY A 173 4.48 3.54 9.84
CA GLY A 173 3.93 3.71 11.18
C GLY A 173 2.40 3.62 11.29
N SER A 174 1.67 3.30 10.21
CA SER A 174 0.22 3.11 10.22
C SER A 174 -0.18 1.68 9.82
N LYS A 175 -1.28 1.16 10.38
CA LYS A 175 -1.81 -0.17 10.02
C LYS A 175 -2.55 -0.16 8.68
N ASN A 176 -3.27 0.91 8.38
CA ASN A 176 -4.23 0.99 7.26
C ASN A 176 -4.25 2.35 6.53
N ALA A 177 -3.23 3.19 6.71
CA ALA A 177 -3.20 4.55 6.14
C ALA A 177 -1.83 4.96 5.60
N GLY A 178 -0.94 4.00 5.32
CA GLY A 178 0.29 4.30 4.62
C GLY A 178 -0.05 4.75 3.19
N VAL A 179 0.44 5.91 2.76
CA VAL A 179 0.26 6.39 1.39
C VAL A 179 1.62 6.66 0.75
N TYR A 180 1.76 6.22 -0.50
CA TYR A 180 2.91 6.45 -1.36
C TYR A 180 2.49 7.17 -2.64
N GLU A 181 3.37 8.03 -3.15
CA GLU A 181 3.27 8.48 -4.54
C GLU A 181 3.93 7.44 -5.45
N LEU A 182 3.27 7.08 -6.55
CA LEU A 182 3.74 6.12 -7.53
C LEU A 182 5.16 6.45 -8.04
N SER A 183 5.45 7.73 -8.24
CA SER A 183 6.75 8.25 -8.67
C SER A 183 7.91 7.95 -7.70
N SER A 184 7.59 7.74 -6.42
CA SER A 184 8.55 7.52 -5.33
C SER A 184 8.53 6.10 -4.78
N TYR A 185 7.52 5.31 -5.15
CA TYR A 185 7.31 3.98 -4.60
C TYR A 185 8.28 2.95 -5.16
N SER A 186 8.80 2.11 -4.28
CA SER A 186 9.46 0.86 -4.66
C SER A 186 9.25 -0.20 -3.57
N PRO A 187 9.27 -1.50 -3.89
CA PRO A 187 9.23 -2.54 -2.87
C PRO A 187 10.37 -2.45 -1.85
N GLN A 188 11.55 -1.95 -2.26
CA GLN A 188 12.66 -1.72 -1.33
C GLN A 188 12.34 -0.61 -0.32
N GLN A 189 11.67 0.47 -0.76
CA GLN A 189 11.21 1.54 0.11
C GLN A 189 10.14 1.02 1.08
N LEU A 190 9.18 0.24 0.59
CA LEU A 190 8.18 -0.43 1.42
C LEU A 190 8.87 -1.23 2.53
N LEU A 191 9.83 -2.09 2.19
CA LEU A 191 10.59 -2.89 3.16
C LEU A 191 11.25 -2.04 4.26
N GLN A 192 11.78 -0.86 3.92
CA GLN A 192 12.37 0.05 4.91
C GLN A 192 11.32 0.69 5.82
N ASP A 193 10.13 0.97 5.29
CA ASP A 193 9.04 1.61 6.02
C ASP A 193 8.17 0.63 6.83
N LEU A 194 8.40 -0.69 6.67
CA LEU A 194 7.74 -1.70 7.47
C LEU A 194 8.25 -1.71 8.90
N SER A 195 7.32 -1.95 9.83
CA SER A 195 7.66 -2.33 11.19
C SER A 195 6.68 -3.37 11.71
N LEU A 196 7.20 -4.31 12.50
CA LEU A 196 6.43 -5.36 13.15
C LEU A 196 6.56 -5.16 14.66
N ARG A 197 5.43 -5.11 15.35
CA ARG A 197 5.35 -4.95 16.80
C ARG A 197 4.70 -6.16 17.42
N VAL A 198 5.33 -6.69 18.47
CA VAL A 198 4.90 -7.89 19.17
C VAL A 198 4.92 -7.68 20.67
N VAL A 199 3.86 -8.04 21.36
CA VAL A 199 3.86 -8.18 22.84
C VAL A 199 3.84 -9.66 23.19
N TYR A 200 4.87 -10.13 23.91
CA TYR A 200 4.96 -11.53 24.35
C TYR A 200 4.30 -11.70 25.73
N ALA A 201 4.33 -12.92 26.25
CA ALA A 201 3.80 -13.25 27.58
C ALA A 201 4.46 -12.45 28.73
N ASP A 202 5.65 -11.90 28.53
CA ASP A 202 6.33 -11.03 29.50
C ASP A 202 5.72 -9.62 29.58
N GLY A 203 4.75 -9.30 28.72
CA GLY A 203 4.08 -8.01 28.64
C GLY A 203 4.93 -6.90 28.02
N LYS A 204 6.13 -7.20 27.52
CA LYS A 204 7.01 -6.20 26.89
C LYS A 204 6.73 -6.11 25.39
N LEU A 205 6.80 -4.89 24.88
CA LEU A 205 6.74 -4.60 23.46
C LEU A 205 8.13 -4.78 22.83
N TYR A 206 8.19 -5.57 21.78
CA TYR A 206 9.35 -5.72 20.91
C TYR A 206 8.98 -5.22 19.52
N GLU A 207 9.93 -4.59 18.86
CA GLU A 207 9.70 -3.98 17.56
C GLU A 207 10.84 -4.35 16.61
N TRP A 208 10.48 -4.80 15.42
CA TRP A 208 11.34 -4.83 14.26
C TRP A 208 11.03 -3.63 13.38
N ILE A 209 12.07 -2.93 12.94
CA ILE A 209 11.98 -1.79 12.01
C ILE A 209 12.84 -2.12 10.79
N GLY A 210 12.22 -2.15 9.62
CA GLY A 210 12.86 -2.54 8.36
C GLY A 210 14.06 -1.67 8.02
N LYS A 211 13.93 -0.34 8.13
CA LYS A 211 15.04 0.60 7.88
C LYS A 211 16.28 0.36 8.75
N ASN A 212 16.11 -0.20 9.94
CA ASN A 212 17.19 -0.43 10.90
C ASN A 212 17.77 -1.84 10.80
N SER A 213 17.27 -2.68 9.89
CA SER A 213 17.57 -4.10 9.86
C SER A 213 17.98 -4.54 8.46
N SER A 214 19.07 -5.30 8.37
CA SER A 214 19.48 -5.94 7.11
C SER A 214 18.66 -7.19 6.77
N ILE A 215 17.97 -7.76 7.77
CA ILE A 215 17.17 -8.98 7.67
C ILE A 215 15.86 -8.75 8.42
N ALA A 216 14.76 -9.26 7.87
CA ALA A 216 13.45 -9.26 8.52
C ALA A 216 13.42 -10.36 9.60
N SER A 217 13.81 -10.03 10.83
CA SER A 217 13.81 -10.97 11.95
C SER A 217 13.56 -10.23 13.27
N LEU A 218 12.92 -10.92 14.21
CA LEU A 218 12.65 -10.42 15.56
C LEU A 218 12.83 -11.54 16.58
N ASN A 219 13.64 -11.29 17.62
CA ASN A 219 13.93 -12.23 18.69
C ASN A 219 14.43 -13.61 18.21
N GLY A 220 15.24 -13.61 17.15
CA GLY A 220 15.83 -14.83 16.59
C GLY A 220 14.87 -15.68 15.75
N CYS A 221 13.70 -15.14 15.38
CA CYS A 221 12.80 -15.75 14.41
C CYS A 221 12.64 -14.83 13.20
N ASP A 222 12.61 -15.42 12.02
CA ASP A 222 12.44 -14.71 10.77
C ASP A 222 11.01 -14.21 10.63
N ILE A 223 10.88 -13.06 9.98
CA ILE A 223 9.62 -12.47 9.56
C ILE A 223 9.54 -12.71 8.06
N ILE A 224 8.63 -13.59 7.64
CA ILE A 224 8.45 -13.94 6.24
C ILE A 224 7.44 -12.96 5.65
N LEU A 225 7.87 -12.18 4.66
CA LEU A 225 7.06 -11.13 4.06
C LEU A 225 6.55 -11.59 2.69
N ASP A 226 5.24 -11.57 2.52
CA ASP A 226 4.57 -11.73 1.24
C ASP A 226 4.29 -10.35 0.64
N LEU A 227 4.94 -10.08 -0.49
CA LEU A 227 4.87 -8.83 -1.25
C LEU A 227 4.16 -9.02 -2.61
N SER A 228 3.44 -10.13 -2.82
CA SER A 228 2.83 -10.44 -4.11
C SER A 228 1.87 -9.35 -4.60
N ASP A 229 1.19 -8.68 -3.66
CA ASP A 229 0.26 -7.58 -3.92
C ASP A 229 0.91 -6.19 -3.74
N CYS A 230 2.25 -6.09 -3.75
CA CYS A 230 2.97 -4.83 -3.51
C CYS A 230 3.64 -4.26 -4.77
N ALA A 231 3.10 -4.54 -5.95
CA ALA A 231 3.60 -3.99 -7.21
C ALA A 231 3.43 -2.46 -7.27
N ALA A 232 4.26 -1.79 -8.07
CA ALA A 232 4.21 -0.34 -8.27
C ALA A 232 3.05 0.05 -9.20
N THR A 233 1.83 -0.05 -8.68
CA THR A 233 0.58 0.27 -9.40
C THR A 233 -0.29 1.15 -8.53
N VAL A 234 -1.12 2.00 -9.12
CA VAL A 234 -2.06 2.82 -8.35
C VAL A 234 -3.16 1.96 -7.76
N GLY A 235 -3.49 2.17 -6.49
CA GLY A 235 -4.57 1.48 -5.81
C GLY A 235 -4.24 1.14 -4.36
N THR A 236 -5.17 0.42 -3.73
CA THR A 236 -4.97 -0.16 -2.40
C THR A 236 -4.24 -1.48 -2.52
N HIS A 237 -3.20 -1.63 -1.71
CA HIS A 237 -2.33 -2.79 -1.65
C HIS A 237 -2.26 -3.35 -0.23
N MET A 238 -1.93 -4.63 -0.15
CA MET A 238 -1.78 -5.33 1.12
C MET A 238 -0.44 -6.06 1.18
N VAL A 239 0.22 -5.94 2.32
CA VAL A 239 1.40 -6.75 2.67
C VAL A 239 1.02 -7.71 3.79
N THR A 240 1.44 -8.96 3.65
CA THR A 240 1.27 -9.97 4.70
C THR A 240 2.63 -10.33 5.29
N ALA A 241 2.73 -10.36 6.61
CA ALA A 241 3.87 -10.91 7.32
C ALA A 241 3.44 -12.18 8.06
N HIS A 242 4.25 -13.23 7.95
CA HIS A 242 4.13 -14.43 8.77
C HIS A 242 5.21 -14.40 9.84
N TYR A 243 4.80 -14.39 11.11
CA TYR A 243 5.71 -14.42 12.25
C TYR A 243 5.27 -15.50 13.23
N MET A 244 6.15 -16.49 13.49
CA MET A 244 5.87 -17.61 14.38
C MET A 244 4.52 -18.32 14.09
N GLY A 245 4.18 -18.46 12.80
CA GLY A 245 2.93 -19.09 12.35
C GLY A 245 1.70 -18.17 12.34
N HIS A 246 1.79 -16.97 12.91
CA HIS A 246 0.72 -15.98 12.87
C HIS A 246 0.82 -15.12 11.61
N PRO A 247 -0.22 -15.07 10.75
CA PRO A 247 -0.31 -14.10 9.67
C PRO A 247 -0.79 -12.74 10.22
N VAL A 248 -0.16 -11.65 9.78
CA VAL A 248 -0.59 -10.29 10.08
C VAL A 248 -0.49 -9.44 8.81
N GLN A 249 -1.44 -8.53 8.63
CA GLN A 249 -1.57 -7.74 7.42
C GLN A 249 -1.53 -6.25 7.72
N ALA A 250 -1.01 -5.48 6.77
CA ALA A 250 -1.11 -4.02 6.76
C ALA A 250 -1.53 -3.56 5.37
N LYS A 251 -2.39 -2.54 5.33
CA LYS A 251 -2.89 -1.93 4.09
C LYS A 251 -2.21 -0.59 3.85
N PHE A 252 -1.92 -0.32 2.59
CA PHE A 252 -1.40 0.95 2.14
C PHE A 252 -1.97 1.29 0.77
N GLU A 253 -1.83 2.55 0.37
CA GLU A 253 -2.31 3.05 -0.91
C GLU A 253 -1.15 3.63 -1.71
N ILE A 254 -1.13 3.35 -3.00
CA ILE A 254 -0.25 4.02 -3.95
C ILE A 254 -1.15 4.92 -4.80
N VAL A 255 -0.87 6.22 -4.78
CA VAL A 255 -1.59 7.24 -5.54
C VAL A 255 -0.68 7.87 -6.59
N ASN A 256 -1.25 8.48 -7.62
CA ASN A 256 -0.44 9.23 -8.60
C ASN A 256 0.22 10.46 -7.98
N CYS A 257 -0.48 11.11 -7.04
CA CYS A 257 -0.04 12.34 -6.41
C CYS A 257 -0.64 12.43 -4.99
N ILE A 258 0.19 12.74 -3.99
CA ILE A 258 -0.31 13.16 -2.68
C ILE A 258 -0.47 14.66 -2.77
N HIS A 259 -1.73 15.10 -2.83
CA HIS A 259 -2.06 16.49 -3.11
C HIS A 259 -1.60 17.43 -1.98
N GLU A 260 -0.84 18.45 -2.38
CA GLU A 260 -0.51 19.62 -1.60
C GLU A 260 -1.05 20.83 -2.36
N TYR A 261 -1.92 21.62 -1.75
CA TYR A 261 -2.64 22.70 -2.43
C TYR A 261 -2.10 24.07 -2.03
N GLU A 262 -1.92 24.93 -3.02
CA GLU A 262 -1.74 26.37 -2.84
C GLU A 262 -3.08 27.08 -3.10
N ALA A 263 -3.46 27.98 -2.20
CA ALA A 263 -4.74 28.69 -2.25
C ALA A 263 -4.60 30.05 -2.93
N HIS A 264 -5.43 30.28 -3.95
CA HIS A 264 -5.56 31.57 -4.61
C HIS A 264 -6.98 32.12 -4.39
N VAL A 265 -7.08 33.14 -3.53
CA VAL A 265 -8.36 33.78 -3.21
C VAL A 265 -8.77 34.71 -4.35
N GLN A 266 -9.94 34.43 -4.93
CA GLN A 266 -10.64 35.33 -5.84
C GLN A 266 -11.65 36.12 -5.02
N ARG A 267 -11.43 37.44 -4.93
CA ARG A 267 -12.37 38.31 -4.23
C ARG A 267 -13.70 38.34 -5.00
N PRO A 268 -14.84 38.38 -4.29
CA PRO A 268 -16.13 38.64 -4.94
C PRO A 268 -16.08 39.98 -5.68
N THR A 269 -16.85 40.08 -6.76
CA THR A 269 -17.13 41.35 -7.44
C THR A 269 -18.54 41.82 -7.05
N TRP A 270 -19.00 42.94 -7.62
CA TRP A 270 -20.36 43.41 -7.36
C TRP A 270 -21.44 42.37 -7.71
N LEU A 271 -21.27 41.63 -8.80
CA LEU A 271 -22.25 40.66 -9.29
C LEU A 271 -21.81 39.20 -9.15
N GLU A 272 -20.51 38.93 -9.08
CA GLU A 272 -19.99 37.56 -9.02
C GLU A 272 -19.58 37.17 -7.60
N PRO A 273 -19.89 35.94 -7.16
CA PRO A 273 -19.42 35.42 -5.90
C PRO A 273 -17.89 35.28 -5.90
N GLY A 274 -17.30 35.44 -4.72
CA GLY A 274 -15.89 35.14 -4.50
C GLY A 274 -15.68 33.66 -4.28
N SER A 275 -14.47 33.18 -4.52
CA SER A 275 -14.12 31.78 -4.26
C SER A 275 -12.63 31.62 -4.00
N THR A 276 -12.22 30.47 -3.49
CA THR A 276 -10.80 30.12 -3.39
C THR A 276 -10.50 28.98 -4.36
N VAL A 277 -9.53 29.20 -5.24
CA VAL A 277 -9.00 28.17 -6.13
C VAL A 277 -7.81 27.52 -5.45
N TYR A 278 -7.94 26.24 -5.13
CA TYR A 278 -6.88 25.40 -4.57
C TYR A 278 -6.20 24.64 -5.70
N THR A 279 -4.95 24.99 -6.01
CA THR A 279 -4.19 24.33 -7.08
C THR A 279 -3.14 23.43 -6.49
N CYS A 280 -3.12 22.16 -6.89
CA CYS A 280 -2.12 21.22 -6.42
C CYS A 280 -0.74 21.59 -6.99
N THR A 281 0.24 21.78 -6.10
CA THR A 281 1.61 22.19 -6.47
C THR A 281 2.37 21.12 -7.25
N LYS A 282 1.87 19.88 -7.27
CA LYS A 282 2.51 18.72 -7.90
C LYS A 282 1.86 18.33 -9.22
N CYS A 283 0.53 18.19 -9.28
CA CYS A 283 -0.19 17.73 -10.47
C CYS A 283 -0.90 18.85 -11.24
N SER A 284 -0.90 20.09 -10.74
CA SER A 284 -1.59 21.24 -11.32
C SER A 284 -3.11 21.10 -11.42
N GLU A 285 -3.71 20.07 -10.82
CA GLU A 285 -5.17 19.99 -10.70
C GLU A 285 -5.66 21.06 -9.73
N SER A 286 -6.72 21.77 -10.14
CA SER A 286 -7.35 22.80 -9.33
C SER A 286 -8.75 22.37 -8.90
N ILE A 287 -9.09 22.65 -7.65
CA ILE A 287 -10.45 22.56 -7.12
C ILE A 287 -10.87 23.95 -6.64
N THR A 288 -12.13 24.32 -6.87
CA THR A 288 -12.68 25.60 -6.40
C THR A 288 -13.62 25.35 -5.23
N GLY A 289 -13.42 26.08 -4.13
CA GLY A 289 -14.20 25.97 -2.90
C GLY A 289 -14.30 27.31 -2.17
N ASP A 290 -14.83 27.28 -0.94
CA ASP A 290 -14.99 28.45 -0.07
C ASP A 290 -15.66 29.64 -0.76
N PHE A 291 -16.81 29.34 -1.35
CA PHE A 291 -17.62 30.34 -2.02
C PHE A 291 -18.17 31.34 -1.01
N VAL A 292 -18.06 32.61 -1.36
CA VAL A 292 -18.74 33.73 -0.68
C VAL A 292 -19.68 34.40 -1.66
N CYS A 293 -20.80 34.92 -1.17
CA CYS A 293 -21.74 35.71 -1.98
C CYS A 293 -21.07 36.92 -2.64
N SER A 294 -21.75 37.50 -3.64
CA SER A 294 -21.29 38.71 -4.32
C SER A 294 -21.25 39.90 -3.38
N GLU A 295 -20.53 40.96 -3.75
CA GLU A 295 -20.48 42.19 -2.95
C GLU A 295 -21.85 42.90 -2.89
N SER A 296 -22.70 42.78 -3.92
CA SER A 296 -24.07 43.30 -3.84
C SER A 296 -24.89 42.71 -2.69
N GLU A 297 -24.70 41.42 -2.39
CA GLU A 297 -25.37 40.74 -1.29
C GLU A 297 -24.68 41.02 0.04
N ARG A 298 -23.34 41.00 0.06
CA ARG A 298 -22.54 41.23 1.28
C ARG A 298 -22.69 42.65 1.81
N GLN A 299 -22.77 43.64 0.93
CA GLN A 299 -22.79 45.07 1.27
C GLN A 299 -24.20 45.64 1.46
N ALA A 300 -25.25 44.82 1.38
CA ALA A 300 -26.65 45.28 1.46
C ALA A 300 -26.93 46.12 2.71
N ASP A 301 -26.36 45.75 3.85
CA ASP A 301 -26.53 46.40 5.14
C ASP A 301 -25.33 47.29 5.54
N PHE A 302 -24.49 47.72 4.59
CA PHE A 302 -23.28 48.52 4.84
C PHE A 302 -23.49 49.70 5.80
N PHE A 303 -24.61 50.42 5.67
CA PHE A 303 -24.91 51.58 6.51
C PHE A 303 -25.23 51.26 7.97
N SER A 304 -25.50 50.00 8.32
CA SER A 304 -25.71 49.57 9.72
C SER A 304 -24.44 49.66 10.57
N ALA A 305 -23.26 49.57 9.93
CA ALA A 305 -21.95 49.64 10.56
C ALA A 305 -21.19 50.92 10.21
N PHE A 306 -21.79 51.84 9.46
CA PHE A 306 -21.10 53.04 8.98
C PHE A 306 -20.65 53.94 10.13
N GLY A 307 -19.37 54.28 10.14
CA GLY A 307 -18.70 55.03 11.20
C GLY A 307 -18.04 54.16 12.27
N ALA A 308 -18.25 52.85 12.26
CA ALA A 308 -17.64 51.94 13.24
C ALA A 308 -16.15 51.71 12.96
N SER A 309 -15.38 51.54 14.03
CA SER A 309 -13.96 51.23 14.03
C SER A 309 -13.69 49.82 14.57
N LYS A 310 -12.55 49.22 14.22
CA LYS A 310 -12.17 47.85 14.64
C LYS A 310 -12.18 47.57 16.15
N THR A 311 -12.29 48.60 17.00
CA THR A 311 -12.39 48.48 18.46
C THR A 311 -13.82 48.42 18.98
N GLU A 312 -14.81 48.60 18.12
CA GLU A 312 -16.23 48.69 18.47
C GLU A 312 -16.97 47.42 18.08
N SER A 313 -18.00 47.07 18.85
CA SER A 313 -18.79 45.84 18.60
C SER A 313 -19.63 45.90 17.32
N ALA A 314 -19.88 47.10 16.79
CA ALA A 314 -20.61 47.31 15.54
C ALA A 314 -19.72 47.17 14.29
N TYR A 315 -18.42 46.98 14.47
CA TYR A 315 -17.50 46.77 13.34
C TYR A 315 -17.62 45.36 12.80
N ASP A 316 -17.91 45.26 11.50
CA ASP A 316 -17.81 44.04 10.73
C ASP A 316 -16.73 44.22 9.65
N PRO A 317 -15.67 43.38 9.64
CA PRO A 317 -14.61 43.47 8.63
C PRO A 317 -15.09 43.25 7.19
N VAL A 318 -16.30 42.73 6.96
CA VAL A 318 -16.91 42.66 5.62
C VAL A 318 -17.12 44.06 5.02
N TYR A 319 -17.34 45.07 5.86
CA TYR A 319 -17.63 46.45 5.42
C TYR A 319 -16.38 47.36 5.38
N ASP A 320 -15.23 46.91 5.90
CA ASP A 320 -13.93 47.63 5.82
C ASP A 320 -13.15 47.16 4.58
N LEU A 321 -13.60 47.59 3.41
CA LEU A 321 -13.09 47.13 2.11
C LEU A 321 -11.64 47.56 1.84
N ASN A 322 -11.24 48.73 2.36
CA ASN A 322 -9.86 49.22 2.22
C ASN A 322 -8.92 48.74 3.34
N ALA A 323 -9.44 48.04 4.35
CA ALA A 323 -8.73 47.48 5.49
C ALA A 323 -7.96 48.53 6.32
N ASP A 324 -8.47 49.77 6.42
CA ASP A 324 -7.88 50.84 7.24
C ASP A 324 -8.34 50.81 8.70
N GLY A 325 -9.27 49.91 9.04
CA GLY A 325 -9.80 49.69 10.37
C GLY A 325 -11.00 50.57 10.72
N TYR A 326 -11.55 51.32 9.77
CA TYR A 326 -12.74 52.17 9.93
C TYR A 326 -13.70 52.00 8.77
N ILE A 327 -14.95 51.65 9.05
CA ILE A 327 -16.01 51.56 8.04
C ILE A 327 -16.52 52.98 7.76
N ASN A 328 -16.18 53.57 6.61
CA ASN A 328 -16.51 54.97 6.34
C ASN A 328 -16.70 55.28 4.85
N SER A 329 -16.71 56.57 4.51
CA SER A 329 -16.87 57.04 3.13
C SER A 329 -15.85 56.45 2.14
N ARG A 330 -14.66 56.06 2.60
CA ARG A 330 -13.63 55.43 1.77
C ARG A 330 -14.05 54.04 1.32
N ASP A 331 -14.63 53.23 2.19
CA ASP A 331 -15.17 51.91 1.84
C ASP A 331 -16.39 52.05 0.93
N TYR A 332 -17.22 53.06 1.17
CA TYR A 332 -18.32 53.36 0.27
C TYR A 332 -17.83 53.79 -1.13
N VAL A 333 -16.66 54.42 -1.25
CA VAL A 333 -16.03 54.68 -2.55
C VAL A 333 -15.65 53.37 -3.25
N GLU A 334 -15.10 52.38 -2.53
CA GLU A 334 -14.81 51.05 -3.10
C GLU A 334 -16.08 50.34 -3.59
N ILE A 335 -17.19 50.42 -2.85
CA ILE A 335 -18.51 49.95 -3.30
C ILE A 335 -18.90 50.61 -4.63
N ASN A 336 -18.76 51.93 -4.73
CA ASN A 336 -19.06 52.65 -5.95
C ASN A 336 -18.14 52.24 -7.12
N THR A 337 -16.86 52.00 -6.84
CA THR A 337 -15.90 51.52 -7.83
C THR A 337 -16.35 50.18 -8.42
N MET A 338 -16.68 49.20 -7.57
CA MET A 338 -17.14 47.88 -8.02
C MET A 338 -18.46 47.95 -8.83
N ILE A 339 -19.41 48.81 -8.43
CA ILE A 339 -20.64 49.04 -9.20
C ILE A 339 -20.34 49.62 -10.58
N ASN A 340 -19.44 50.60 -10.66
CA ASN A 340 -19.07 51.23 -11.93
C ASN A 340 -18.33 50.26 -12.87
N GLU A 341 -17.50 49.38 -12.32
CA GLU A 341 -16.84 48.30 -13.06
C GLU A 341 -17.90 47.35 -13.65
N ALA A 342 -18.80 46.83 -12.83
CA ALA A 342 -19.90 45.98 -13.27
C ALA A 342 -20.81 46.67 -14.31
N GLN A 343 -21.07 47.97 -14.16
CA GLN A 343 -21.83 48.74 -15.14
C GLN A 343 -21.08 48.83 -16.48
N THR A 344 -19.77 49.07 -16.44
CA THR A 344 -18.95 49.19 -17.65
C THR A 344 -19.00 47.91 -18.47
N GLU A 345 -18.90 46.76 -17.81
CA GLU A 345 -19.00 45.44 -18.43
C GLU A 345 -20.42 45.14 -18.94
N MET A 346 -21.45 45.44 -18.14
CA MET A 346 -22.85 45.36 -18.55
C MET A 346 -23.14 46.21 -19.79
N LEU A 347 -22.59 47.42 -19.87
CA LEU A 347 -22.76 48.30 -21.03
C LEU A 347 -22.04 47.80 -22.28
N ALA A 348 -20.93 47.06 -22.14
CA ALA A 348 -20.28 46.39 -23.27
C ALA A 348 -21.17 45.28 -23.86
N ALA A 349 -22.01 44.65 -23.03
CA ALA A 349 -23.01 43.66 -23.41
C ALA A 349 -24.41 44.25 -23.67
N PHE A 350 -24.54 45.58 -23.79
CA PHE A 350 -25.84 46.23 -23.96
C PHE A 350 -26.53 45.84 -25.29
N ASN A 351 -27.86 45.66 -25.23
CA ASN A 351 -28.73 45.16 -26.31
C ASN A 351 -28.42 43.74 -26.81
N LYS A 352 -27.55 42.99 -26.13
CA LYS A 352 -27.31 41.58 -26.47
C LYS A 352 -28.45 40.72 -25.96
N LYS A 353 -28.75 39.67 -26.71
CA LYS A 353 -29.86 38.75 -26.46
C LYS A 353 -29.34 37.36 -26.16
N ALA A 354 -30.09 36.60 -25.36
CA ALA A 354 -29.81 35.20 -25.08
C ALA A 354 -29.51 34.43 -26.39
N GLY A 355 -28.39 33.70 -26.41
CA GLY A 355 -27.92 32.95 -27.59
C GLY A 355 -27.01 33.73 -28.55
N SER A 356 -26.76 35.02 -28.34
CA SER A 356 -25.73 35.77 -29.07
C SER A 356 -24.35 35.61 -28.43
N ALA A 357 -23.28 35.63 -29.24
CA ALA A 357 -21.90 35.36 -28.80
C ALA A 357 -21.32 36.36 -27.77
N GLN A 358 -22.02 37.44 -27.47
CA GLN A 358 -21.62 38.49 -26.53
C GLN A 358 -22.67 38.73 -25.44
N TYR A 359 -23.68 37.85 -25.36
CA TYR A 359 -24.62 37.87 -24.25
C TYR A 359 -24.02 37.09 -23.08
N ASP A 360 -24.05 37.70 -21.91
CA ASP A 360 -23.66 37.09 -20.64
C ASP A 360 -24.85 37.21 -19.68
N SER A 361 -25.36 36.06 -19.22
CA SER A 361 -26.51 36.00 -18.31
C SER A 361 -26.25 36.67 -16.97
N LEU A 362 -24.98 36.88 -16.59
CA LEU A 362 -24.61 37.63 -15.39
C LEU A 362 -25.18 39.06 -15.40
N TYR A 363 -25.27 39.68 -16.57
CA TYR A 363 -25.73 41.06 -16.73
C TYR A 363 -27.23 41.19 -17.05
N ASP A 364 -27.94 40.08 -17.23
CA ASP A 364 -29.39 40.03 -17.46
C ASP A 364 -30.10 39.85 -16.11
N LEU A 365 -30.04 40.89 -15.27
CA LEU A 365 -30.45 40.84 -13.87
C LEU A 365 -31.96 40.60 -13.68
N ASN A 366 -32.78 40.94 -14.67
CA ASN A 366 -34.22 40.64 -14.64
C ASN A 366 -34.59 39.32 -15.35
N ALA A 367 -33.61 38.63 -15.94
CA ALA A 367 -33.76 37.40 -16.72
C ALA A 367 -34.80 37.49 -17.86
N ASP A 368 -34.95 38.66 -18.50
CA ASP A 368 -35.88 38.87 -19.62
C ASP A 368 -35.30 38.46 -20.98
N GLY A 369 -34.04 38.01 -20.99
CA GLY A 369 -33.31 37.53 -22.16
C GLY A 369 -32.64 38.64 -22.96
N VAL A 370 -32.66 39.90 -22.48
CA VAL A 370 -32.09 41.07 -23.15
C VAL A 370 -31.41 42.01 -22.16
N ILE A 371 -30.09 42.15 -22.24
CA ILE A 371 -29.34 43.11 -21.41
C ILE A 371 -29.65 44.54 -21.87
N ASN A 372 -30.36 45.32 -21.06
CA ASN A 372 -30.83 46.65 -21.40
C ASN A 372 -30.88 47.61 -20.19
N SER A 373 -31.55 48.74 -20.35
CA SER A 373 -31.63 49.77 -19.29
C SER A 373 -32.32 49.29 -18.02
N ARG A 374 -33.17 48.26 -18.10
CA ARG A 374 -33.81 47.65 -16.92
C ARG A 374 -32.80 46.96 -16.03
N ASP A 375 -31.81 46.28 -16.61
CA ASP A 375 -30.75 45.61 -15.86
C ASP A 375 -29.83 46.62 -15.21
N VAL A 376 -29.51 47.71 -15.92
CA VAL A 376 -28.76 48.83 -15.33
C VAL A 376 -29.50 49.41 -14.12
N VAL A 377 -30.82 49.54 -14.18
CA VAL A 377 -31.61 50.01 -13.01
C VAL A 377 -31.51 49.04 -11.84
N LEU A 378 -31.56 47.72 -12.08
CA LEU A 378 -31.42 46.72 -11.03
C LEU A 378 -30.01 46.68 -10.41
N LEU A 379 -28.98 46.88 -11.22
CA LEU A 379 -27.59 46.98 -10.75
C LEU A 379 -27.45 48.06 -9.66
N TYR A 380 -28.05 49.23 -9.91
CA TYR A 380 -28.03 50.35 -8.98
C TYR A 380 -29.03 50.21 -7.84
N ALA A 381 -30.11 49.43 -8.00
CA ALA A 381 -31.07 49.15 -6.94
C ALA A 381 -30.47 48.32 -5.80
N ALA A 382 -29.46 47.49 -6.09
CA ALA A 382 -28.72 46.72 -5.09
C ALA A 382 -27.72 47.55 -4.27
N LYS A 383 -27.50 48.82 -4.64
CA LYS A 383 -26.56 49.69 -3.96
C LYS A 383 -27.09 50.07 -2.57
N PRO A 384 -26.31 49.89 -1.49
CA PRO A 384 -26.74 50.32 -0.16
C PRO A 384 -26.91 51.83 -0.12
N VAL A 385 -27.95 52.29 0.58
CA VAL A 385 -28.26 53.71 0.81
C VAL A 385 -28.50 53.96 2.30
N PRO A 386 -28.19 55.16 2.82
CA PRO A 386 -28.52 55.49 4.21
C PRO A 386 -30.02 55.38 4.45
N GLU A 387 -30.42 54.82 5.59
CA GLU A 387 -31.81 54.95 6.04
C GLU A 387 -32.12 56.44 6.30
N ASN A 388 -33.28 56.89 5.80
CA ASN A 388 -33.72 58.29 5.91
C ASN A 388 -34.29 58.62 7.28
#